data_AF-A0A1F8TF63-F1
#
_entry.id   AF-A0A1F8TF63-F1
#
_cell.length_a   1.000
_cell.length_b   1.000
_cell.length_c   1.000
_cell.angle_alpha   90.00
_cell.angle_beta   90.00
_cell.angle_gamma   90.00
#
_symmetry.space_group_name_H-M   'P 1'
#
loop_
_entity.id
_entity.type
_entity.pdbx_description
1 polymer ?
#
loop_
_entity_poly.entity_id
_entity_poly.type
_entity_poly.pdbx_seq_one_letter_code
_entity_poly.pdbx_strand_id
1 'polypeptide(L)'
;MPAAFHEAAHAVVAVLLGLGARAELHDDAPGCGATEIDAPEGPAGTGRLLVALVAGSEGEGRLLGGPRRWRVSMEDARAIVRLTGGLSDETAHEIWKAKASAERIVREPRVWSAIEAVAADLQRTSRVEHDAVRRAVLDAGLEPSPEAWPG
;
A
#
# COMPACT_ATOMS: atom_id res chain seq x y z
N MET A 1 0.95 -14.77 5.93
CA MET A 1 -0.51 -14.57 6.08
C MET A 1 -0.96 -13.51 5.07
N PRO A 2 -2.12 -13.63 4.38
CA PRO A 2 -2.56 -12.64 3.38
C PRO A 2 -2.63 -11.20 3.92
N ALA A 3 -3.17 -11.01 5.13
CA ALA A 3 -3.21 -9.71 5.79
C ALA A 3 -1.83 -9.05 5.95
N ALA A 4 -0.78 -9.82 6.28
CA ALA A 4 0.57 -9.28 6.37
C ALA A 4 1.10 -8.74 5.04
N PHE A 5 0.73 -9.36 3.91
CA PHE A 5 1.09 -8.87 2.58
C PHE A 5 0.23 -7.67 2.15
N HIS A 6 -1.02 -7.63 2.61
CA HIS A 6 -1.93 -6.49 2.42
C HIS A 6 -1.35 -5.23 3.11
N GLU A 7 -1.07 -5.31 4.41
CA GLU A 7 -0.51 -4.18 5.16
C GLU A 7 0.91 -3.80 4.72
N ALA A 8 1.77 -4.79 4.45
CA ALA A 8 3.10 -4.53 3.92
C ALA A 8 3.06 -3.79 2.58
N ALA A 9 2.10 -4.12 1.69
CA ALA A 9 1.98 -3.46 0.41
C ALA A 9 1.54 -2.00 0.54
N HIS A 10 0.59 -1.68 1.43
CA HIS A 10 0.28 -0.29 1.76
C HIS A 10 1.52 0.47 2.24
N ALA A 11 2.21 -0.07 3.25
CA ALA A 11 3.32 0.61 3.91
C ALA A 11 4.51 0.80 2.96
N VAL A 12 4.93 -0.25 2.24
CA VAL A 12 6.05 -0.18 1.31
C VAL A 12 5.76 0.80 0.17
N VAL A 13 4.56 0.75 -0.42
CA VAL A 13 4.21 1.67 -1.51
C VAL A 13 4.09 3.11 -1.01
N ALA A 14 3.52 3.35 0.17
CA ALA A 14 3.48 4.66 0.79
C ALA A 14 4.90 5.24 0.97
N VAL A 15 5.81 4.47 1.57
CA VAL A 15 7.21 4.88 1.79
C VAL A 15 7.94 5.11 0.47
N LEU A 16 7.75 4.23 -0.52
CA LEU A 16 8.35 4.40 -1.84
C LEU A 16 7.90 5.69 -2.53
N LEU A 17 6.66 6.13 -2.29
CA LEU A 17 6.09 7.39 -2.78
C LEU A 17 6.44 8.61 -1.90
N GLY A 18 7.31 8.44 -0.92
CA GLY A 18 7.77 9.49 -0.02
C GLY A 18 6.75 9.90 1.05
N LEU A 19 5.87 8.98 1.46
CA LEU A 19 4.96 9.16 2.59
C LEU A 19 5.50 8.44 3.83
N GLY A 20 5.18 8.95 5.02
CA GLY A 20 5.37 8.18 6.26
C GLY A 20 4.33 7.06 6.34
N ALA A 21 4.72 5.89 6.84
CA ALA A 21 3.79 4.78 7.03
C ALA A 21 4.29 3.79 8.07
N ARG A 22 3.36 3.19 8.82
CA ARG A 22 3.61 2.06 9.73
C ARG A 22 2.50 1.02 9.56
N ALA A 23 2.84 -0.25 9.75
CA ALA A 23 1.90 -1.37 9.61
C ALA A 23 1.83 -2.18 10.91
N GLU A 24 0.65 -2.72 11.19
CA GLU A 24 0.37 -3.53 12.37
C GLU A 24 -0.59 -4.69 12.01
N LEU A 25 -0.41 -5.84 12.65
CA LEU A 25 -1.37 -6.93 12.66
C LEU A 25 -2.08 -6.93 14.01
N HIS A 26 -3.40 -7.08 14.00
CA HIS A 26 -4.19 -7.04 15.23
C HIS A 26 -4.15 -8.39 15.94
N ASP A 27 -3.63 -8.41 17.17
CA ASP A 27 -3.53 -9.63 17.98
C ASP A 27 -4.92 -10.18 18.39
N ASP A 28 -5.93 -9.31 18.49
CA ASP A 28 -7.31 -9.64 18.89
C ASP A 28 -8.22 -10.04 17.72
N ALA A 29 -7.78 -9.84 16.48
CA ALA A 29 -8.50 -10.17 15.25
C ALA A 29 -7.58 -10.89 14.24
N PRO A 30 -7.39 -12.21 14.36
CA PRO A 30 -6.51 -12.98 13.49
C PRO A 30 -6.90 -12.83 12.01
N GLY A 31 -5.93 -12.42 11.18
CA GLY A 31 -6.17 -12.14 9.76
C GLY A 31 -6.59 -10.71 9.46
N CYS A 32 -6.57 -9.82 10.45
CA CYS A 32 -6.74 -8.38 10.27
C CYS A 32 -5.44 -7.63 10.61
N GLY A 33 -5.32 -6.44 10.04
CA GLY A 33 -4.24 -5.51 10.32
C GLY A 33 -4.68 -4.09 9.97
N ALA A 34 -3.76 -3.16 10.15
CA ALA A 34 -3.95 -1.78 9.75
C ALA A 34 -2.62 -1.17 9.33
N THR A 35 -2.68 -0.29 8.34
CA THR A 35 -1.57 0.57 7.95
C THR A 35 -1.97 2.01 8.17
N GLU A 36 -1.17 2.72 8.97
CA GLU A 36 -1.28 4.16 9.11
C GLU A 36 -0.34 4.82 8.11
N ILE A 37 -0.85 5.79 7.35
CA ILE A 37 -0.10 6.54 6.34
C ILE A 37 -0.25 8.02 6.66
N ASP A 38 0.88 8.75 6.70
CA ASP A 38 0.88 10.19 6.95
C ASP A 38 0.13 10.91 5.83
N ALA A 39 -0.88 11.68 6.22
CA ALA A 39 -1.67 12.46 5.29
C ALA A 39 -0.78 13.53 4.62
N PRO A 40 -0.61 13.50 3.30
CA PRO A 40 0.28 14.43 2.63
C PRO A 40 -0.38 15.79 2.42
N GLU A 41 0.43 16.84 2.35
CA GLU A 41 -0.03 18.18 2.01
C GLU A 41 -0.30 18.30 0.49
N GLY A 42 -1.47 18.84 0.14
CA GLY A 42 -1.85 19.22 -1.21
C GLY A 42 -2.22 18.07 -2.18
N PRO A 43 -2.69 18.39 -3.40
CA PRO A 43 -3.30 17.42 -4.33
C PRO A 43 -2.34 16.33 -4.83
N ALA A 44 -1.06 16.68 -5.05
CA ALA A 44 -0.03 15.71 -5.44
C ALA A 44 0.25 14.70 -4.32
N GLY A 45 0.00 15.09 -3.07
CA GLY A 45 -0.06 14.18 -1.94
C GLY A 45 -1.21 13.19 -2.05
N THR A 46 -2.42 13.70 -2.27
CA THR A 46 -3.66 12.92 -2.34
C THR A 46 -3.57 11.78 -3.36
N GLY A 47 -3.00 12.02 -4.55
CA GLY A 47 -2.81 10.97 -5.55
C GLY A 47 -1.89 9.83 -5.09
N ARG A 48 -0.78 10.17 -4.41
CA ARG A 48 0.15 9.17 -3.85
C ARG A 48 -0.48 8.35 -2.73
N LEU A 49 -1.26 9.01 -1.86
CA LEU A 49 -2.03 8.33 -0.83
C LEU A 49 -3.05 7.37 -1.45
N LEU A 50 -3.73 7.77 -2.52
CA LEU A 50 -4.67 6.89 -3.23
C LEU A 50 -3.97 5.66 -3.82
N VAL A 51 -2.79 5.81 -4.43
CA VAL A 51 -1.99 4.67 -4.92
C VAL A 51 -1.62 3.73 -3.78
N ALA A 52 -1.16 4.27 -2.64
CA ALA A 52 -0.82 3.48 -1.47
C ALA A 52 -2.04 2.75 -0.89
N LEU A 53 -3.22 3.37 -0.86
CA LEU A 53 -4.47 2.74 -0.42
C LEU A 53 -4.94 1.62 -1.37
N VAL A 54 -4.64 1.69 -2.66
CA VAL A 54 -4.99 0.58 -3.58
C VAL A 54 -3.96 -0.56 -3.50
N ALA A 55 -2.72 -0.27 -3.06
CA ALA A 55 -1.64 -1.23 -3.05
C ALA A 55 -1.87 -2.45 -2.16
N GLY A 56 -2.57 -2.33 -1.02
CA GLY A 56 -2.85 -3.46 -0.14
C GLY A 56 -3.58 -4.61 -0.85
N SER A 57 -4.62 -4.24 -1.58
CA SER A 57 -5.41 -5.17 -2.39
C SER A 57 -4.61 -5.80 -3.54
N GLU A 58 -3.70 -5.05 -4.16
CA GLU A 58 -2.82 -5.58 -5.21
C GLU A 58 -1.74 -6.53 -4.64
N GLY A 59 -1.21 -6.23 -3.45
CA GLY A 59 -0.24 -7.07 -2.75
C GLY A 59 -0.84 -8.41 -2.32
N GLU A 60 -2.01 -8.38 -1.71
CA GLU A 60 -2.77 -9.57 -1.35
C GLU A 60 -3.15 -10.39 -2.59
N GLY A 61 -3.66 -9.73 -3.64
CA GLY A 61 -4.02 -10.38 -4.90
C GLY A 61 -2.84 -11.07 -5.57
N ARG A 62 -1.65 -10.45 -5.54
CA ARG A 62 -0.41 -11.05 -6.07
C ARG A 62 0.00 -12.29 -5.27
N LEU A 63 -0.09 -12.26 -3.94
CA LEU A 63 0.23 -13.42 -3.09
C LEU A 63 -0.68 -14.62 -3.40
N LEU A 64 -1.98 -14.38 -3.48
CA LEU A 64 -2.98 -15.45 -3.62
C LEU A 64 -3.05 -16.06 -5.03
N GLY A 65 -2.28 -15.54 -6.00
CA GLY A 65 -2.34 -15.97 -7.40
C GLY A 65 -3.70 -15.76 -8.04
N GLY A 66 -4.52 -14.87 -7.47
CA GLY A 66 -5.94 -14.73 -7.80
C GLY A 66 -6.19 -14.10 -9.18
N PRO A 67 -7.33 -14.41 -9.83
CA PRO A 67 -7.72 -13.80 -11.10
C PRO A 67 -7.90 -12.27 -10.98
N ARG A 68 -7.69 -11.58 -12.11
CA ARG A 68 -7.68 -10.11 -12.35
C ARG A 68 -8.89 -9.28 -11.89
N ARG A 69 -9.87 -9.85 -11.18
CA ARG A 69 -11.02 -9.07 -10.72
C ARG A 69 -10.63 -8.32 -9.46
N TRP A 70 -10.38 -7.02 -9.63
CA TRP A 70 -10.05 -6.11 -8.55
C TRP A 70 -11.09 -6.21 -7.43
N ARG A 71 -10.59 -6.46 -6.22
CA ARG A 71 -11.36 -6.46 -4.97
C ARG A 71 -10.60 -5.56 -4.02
N VAL A 72 -11.33 -4.68 -3.35
CA VAL A 72 -10.80 -3.77 -2.34
C VAL A 72 -11.44 -4.14 -1.01
N SER A 73 -10.68 -4.07 0.09
CA SER A 73 -11.25 -4.27 1.42
C SER A 73 -12.33 -3.20 1.69
N MET A 74 -13.30 -3.48 2.56
CA MET A 74 -14.31 -2.45 2.89
C MET A 74 -13.68 -1.23 3.58
N GLU A 75 -12.57 -1.41 4.29
CA GLU A 75 -11.87 -0.34 4.99
C GLU A 75 -11.12 0.56 4.01
N ASP A 76 -10.37 -0.03 3.06
CA ASP A 76 -9.76 0.69 1.96
C ASP A 76 -10.80 1.43 1.12
N ALA A 77 -11.92 0.78 0.79
CA ALA A 77 -12.99 1.40 0.02
C ALA A 77 -13.56 2.63 0.75
N ARG A 78 -13.71 2.56 2.08
CA ARG A 78 -14.14 3.70 2.90
C ARG A 78 -13.08 4.80 2.94
N ALA A 79 -11.80 4.44 3.08
CA ALA A 79 -10.70 5.40 3.07
C ALA A 79 -10.61 6.13 1.72
N ILE A 80 -10.72 5.39 0.61
CA ILE A 80 -10.76 5.92 -0.76
C ILE A 80 -11.94 6.89 -0.91
N VAL A 81 -13.17 6.47 -0.56
CA VAL A 81 -14.35 7.34 -0.69
C VAL A 81 -14.24 8.61 0.15
N ARG A 82 -13.67 8.52 1.37
CA ARG A 82 -13.41 9.69 2.21
C ARG A 82 -12.38 10.62 1.59
N LEU A 83 -11.31 10.05 1.04
CA LEU A 83 -10.23 10.80 0.40
C LEU A 83 -10.72 11.54 -0.85
N THR A 84 -11.58 10.90 -1.64
CA THR A 84 -12.07 11.44 -2.92
C THR A 84 -13.31 12.31 -2.77
N GLY A 85 -13.95 12.31 -1.61
CA GLY A 85 -15.19 13.08 -1.36
C GLY A 85 -16.44 12.45 -1.99
N GLY A 86 -16.42 11.18 -2.37
CA GLY A 86 -17.53 10.47 -3.01
C GLY A 86 -17.12 9.73 -4.30
N LEU A 87 -18.09 9.18 -5.02
CA LEU A 87 -17.89 8.51 -6.31
C LEU A 87 -18.50 9.37 -7.42
N SER A 88 -17.65 10.11 -8.13
CA SER A 88 -17.96 10.79 -9.40
C SER A 88 -17.21 10.11 -10.56
N ASP A 89 -17.54 10.43 -11.81
CA ASP A 89 -16.79 9.93 -12.98
C ASP A 89 -15.30 10.34 -12.93
N GLU A 90 -15.03 11.57 -12.48
CA GLU A 90 -13.67 12.07 -12.25
C GLU A 90 -12.95 11.24 -11.18
N THR A 91 -13.61 10.98 -10.05
CA THR A 91 -13.05 10.14 -9.00
C THR A 91 -12.79 8.72 -9.49
N ALA A 92 -13.72 8.13 -10.24
CA ALA A 92 -13.57 6.79 -10.78
C ALA A 92 -12.35 6.70 -11.71
N HIS A 93 -12.10 7.76 -12.49
CA HIS A 93 -10.90 7.87 -13.32
C HIS A 93 -9.61 7.93 -12.51
N GLU A 94 -9.57 8.71 -11.43
CA GLU A 94 -8.40 8.80 -10.55
C GLU A 94 -8.14 7.48 -9.80
N ILE A 95 -9.20 6.80 -9.33
CA ILE A 95 -9.09 5.45 -8.75
C ILE A 95 -8.54 4.46 -9.78
N TRP A 96 -8.97 4.55 -11.04
CA TRP A 96 -8.50 3.66 -12.09
C TRP A 96 -7.01 3.86 -12.40
N LYS A 97 -6.54 5.12 -12.46
CA LYS A 97 -5.11 5.44 -12.58
C LYS A 97 -4.32 4.90 -11.39
N ALA A 98 -4.78 5.18 -10.18
CA ALA A 98 -4.11 4.74 -8.97
C ALA A 98 -4.00 3.21 -8.90
N LYS A 99 -5.04 2.48 -9.34
CA LYS A 99 -5.01 1.03 -9.47
C LYS A 99 -3.96 0.56 -10.48
N ALA A 100 -3.90 1.17 -11.67
CA ALA A 100 -2.89 0.82 -12.67
C ALA A 100 -1.47 1.07 -12.16
N SER A 101 -1.26 2.17 -11.45
CA SER A 101 0.02 2.54 -10.82
C SER A 101 0.39 1.57 -9.70
N ALA A 102 -0.53 1.27 -8.78
CA ALA A 102 -0.33 0.30 -7.70
C ALA A 102 -0.01 -1.11 -8.25
N GLU A 103 -0.76 -1.58 -9.26
CA GLU A 103 -0.51 -2.87 -9.90
C GLU A 103 0.91 -2.93 -10.51
N ARG A 104 1.34 -1.87 -11.20
CA ARG A 104 2.69 -1.78 -11.78
C ARG A 104 3.77 -1.79 -10.70
N ILE A 105 3.59 -1.00 -9.64
CA ILE A 105 4.54 -0.88 -8.52
C ILE A 105 4.68 -2.22 -7.81
N VAL A 106 3.57 -2.82 -7.38
CA VAL A 106 3.54 -4.10 -6.66
C VAL A 106 4.08 -5.24 -7.51
N ARG A 107 3.97 -5.17 -8.84
CA ARG A 107 4.54 -6.16 -9.77
C ARG A 107 6.06 -6.06 -9.93
N GLU A 108 6.67 -4.91 -9.62
CA GLU A 108 8.11 -4.75 -9.76
C GLU A 108 8.87 -5.67 -8.77
N PRO A 109 9.87 -6.46 -9.22
CA PRO A 109 10.51 -7.48 -8.39
C PRO A 109 11.16 -6.98 -7.10
N ARG A 110 11.84 -5.84 -7.12
CA ARG A 110 12.49 -5.25 -5.94
C ARG A 110 11.46 -4.72 -4.96
N VAL A 111 10.40 -4.09 -5.46
CA VAL A 111 9.28 -3.65 -4.61
C VAL A 111 8.65 -4.86 -3.92
N TRP A 112 8.45 -5.95 -4.66
CA TRP A 112 7.93 -7.18 -4.10
C TRP A 112 8.85 -7.79 -3.03
N SER A 113 10.17 -7.78 -3.24
CA SER A 113 11.11 -8.24 -2.21
C SER A 113 11.05 -7.39 -0.93
N ALA A 114 10.85 -6.06 -1.05
CA ALA A 114 10.62 -5.21 0.12
C ALA A 114 9.30 -5.56 0.83
N ILE A 115 8.22 -5.81 0.08
CA ILE A 115 6.92 -6.26 0.63
C ILE A 115 7.07 -7.59 1.37
N GLU A 116 7.78 -8.57 0.78
CA GLU A 116 8.03 -9.87 1.41
C GLU A 116 8.81 -9.71 2.73
N ALA A 117 9.82 -8.84 2.75
CA ALA A 117 10.60 -8.56 3.95
C ALA A 117 9.75 -7.92 5.05
N VAL A 118 8.95 -6.90 4.73
CA VAL A 118 8.05 -6.25 5.70
C VAL A 118 6.95 -7.20 6.18
N ALA A 119 6.35 -8.00 5.29
CA ALA A 119 5.33 -8.96 5.65
C ALA A 119 5.87 -10.07 6.56
N ALA A 120 7.13 -10.49 6.37
CA ALA A 120 7.82 -11.42 7.25
C ALA A 120 8.08 -10.78 8.62
N ASP A 121 8.50 -9.52 8.67
CA ASP A 121 8.74 -8.81 9.93
C ASP A 121 7.44 -8.58 10.71
N LEU A 122 6.35 -8.17 10.03
CA LEU A 122 5.00 -8.06 10.59
C LEU A 122 4.55 -9.38 11.22
N GLN A 123 4.76 -10.51 10.54
CA GLN A 123 4.37 -11.82 11.07
C GLN A 123 5.15 -12.24 12.32
N ARG A 124 6.35 -11.69 12.55
CA ARG A 124 7.17 -11.99 13.74
C ARG A 124 6.89 -11.05 14.90
N THR A 125 6.61 -9.80 14.61
CA THR A 125 6.61 -8.71 15.61
C THR A 125 5.24 -8.10 15.84
N SER A 126 4.25 -8.47 15.02
CA SER A 126 2.93 -7.84 14.88
C SER A 126 2.97 -6.38 14.46
N ARG A 127 4.13 -5.71 14.37
CA ARG A 127 4.21 -4.27 14.09
C ARG A 127 5.53 -3.87 13.46
N VAL A 128 5.46 -3.08 12.38
CA VAL A 128 6.63 -2.55 11.68
C VAL A 128 6.50 -1.03 11.54
N GLU A 129 7.43 -0.32 12.19
CA GLU A 129 7.52 1.14 12.16
C GLU A 129 8.09 1.67 10.84
N HIS A 130 7.85 2.95 10.57
CA HIS A 130 8.31 3.63 9.36
C HIS A 130 9.78 3.39 9.01
N ASP A 131 10.69 3.53 9.98
CA ASP A 131 12.12 3.36 9.74
C ASP A 131 12.49 1.94 9.28
N ALA A 132 11.75 0.93 9.74
CA ALA A 132 11.96 -0.45 9.33
C ALA A 132 11.41 -0.69 7.92
N VAL A 133 10.24 -0.14 7.58
CA VAL A 133 9.70 -0.16 6.21
C VAL A 133 10.66 0.54 5.24
N ARG A 134 11.14 1.73 5.60
CA ARG A 134 12.11 2.51 4.81
C ARG A 134 13.40 1.75 4.60
N ARG A 135 13.90 1.07 5.63
CA ARG A 135 15.08 0.20 5.50
C ARG A 135 14.85 -0.94 4.52
N ALA A 136 13.71 -1.62 4.58
CA ALA A 136 13.37 -2.69 3.63
C ALA A 136 13.31 -2.18 2.16
N VAL A 137 12.80 -0.97 1.94
CA VAL A 137 12.82 -0.32 0.62
C VAL A 137 14.25 -0.08 0.13
N LEU A 138 15.10 0.50 0.99
CA LEU A 138 16.51 0.77 0.66
C LEU A 138 17.32 -0.51 0.43
N ASP A 139 17.11 -1.54 1.25
CA ASP A 139 17.78 -2.84 1.13
C ASP A 139 17.40 -3.56 -0.18
N ALA A 140 16.21 -3.29 -0.71
CA ALA A 140 15.79 -3.74 -2.05
C ALA A 140 16.42 -2.92 -3.20
N GLY A 141 17.26 -1.92 -2.90
CA GLY A 141 17.90 -1.06 -3.88
C GLY A 141 16.93 -0.07 -4.54
N LEU A 142 15.91 0.37 -3.79
CA LEU A 142 14.94 1.36 -4.21
C LEU A 142 15.16 2.65 -3.42
N GLU A 143 14.99 3.79 -4.09
CA GLU A 143 15.02 5.10 -3.46
C GLU A 143 13.58 5.63 -3.33
N PRO A 144 13.12 5.99 -2.12
CA PRO A 144 11.87 6.72 -1.92
C PRO A 144 11.84 7.99 -2.79
N SER A 145 10.89 8.08 -3.71
CA SER A 145 10.76 9.24 -4.58
C SER A 145 9.31 9.43 -5.05
N PRO A 146 8.71 10.60 -4.79
CA PRO A 146 7.40 10.97 -5.32
C PRO A 146 7.35 11.00 -6.86
N GLU A 147 8.50 11.24 -7.50
CA GLU A 147 8.61 11.54 -8.93
C GLU A 147 8.94 10.30 -9.77
N ALA A 148 9.61 9.30 -9.18
CA ALA A 148 9.99 8.07 -9.86
C ALA A 148 8.80 7.16 -10.20
N TRP A 149 7.65 7.40 -9.55
CA TRP A 149 6.46 6.56 -9.64
C TRP A 149 5.24 7.44 -9.88
N PRO A 150 4.97 7.82 -11.14
CA PRO A 150 3.80 8.64 -11.44
C PRO A 150 2.53 7.87 -11.04
N GLY A 151 1.63 8.62 -10.36
CA GLY A 151 0.27 8.21 -10.04
C GLY A 151 -0.60 8.07 -11.27
#